data_AF-N6UFM2-F1
#
_entry.id   AF-N6UFM2-F1
#
_cell.length_a   1.000
_cell.length_b   1.000
_cell.length_c   1.000
_cell.angle_alpha   90.00
_cell.angle_beta   90.00
_cell.angle_gamma   90.00
#
_symmetry.space_group_name_H-M   'P 1'
#
loop_
_entity.id
_entity.type
_entity.pdbx_description
1 polymer ?
#
loop_
_entity_poly.entity_id
_entity_poly.type
_entity_poly.pdbx_seq_one_letter_code
_entity_poly.pdbx_strand_id
1 'polypeptide(L)'
;MVMRCVLKHHVCLCVLSTAVLAGLALITAQTKVYAESLNCNGIANTYGTGVPGNPSGDNPNKRIECDGRGMKDLSGKRTIDMDKDLKPAVKVHGRTTNITIVGKLTVTDNGKRNTGPAIQVYNQGVLTLAGEVSITGVHKGIVAESKGSVIVTRGVIGVREGGGAVIEVKNGGDVMLIKEVKVNGGGNNTGIEVGGTGGTVTLGGASFTGVNKGIVFKGSGNVMGGAGGATINLADGGVGIKMEGTGRDNATVMNMTINGGRGSVGAEVTGEGTLVLNKVTMTNVQTGARVSNGKLTVMGGEIQASGVGGTGAEVSGGDLMLSGGVKIAGTTMGLRVAGGSATMMGGKITGRWGWGYGGECGGWDG
;
A
#
# COMPACT_ATOMS: atom_id res chain seq x y z
N MET A 1 26.77 -4.05 -53.06
CA MET A 1 26.46 -4.89 -51.88
C MET A 1 26.42 -4.01 -50.65
N VAL A 2 25.21 -3.70 -50.18
CA VAL A 2 24.98 -2.96 -48.93
C VAL A 2 24.67 -4.01 -47.88
N MET A 3 25.60 -4.26 -46.95
CA MET A 3 25.34 -5.11 -45.80
C MET A 3 25.22 -4.26 -44.53
N ARG A 4 24.13 -4.57 -43.83
CA ARG A 4 23.50 -3.82 -42.74
C ARG A 4 24.28 -4.00 -41.44
N CYS A 5 24.50 -2.92 -40.70
CA CYS A 5 24.91 -2.99 -39.31
C CYS A 5 23.72 -3.41 -38.43
N VAL A 6 23.87 -4.55 -37.75
CA VAL A 6 22.95 -5.04 -36.73
C VAL A 6 23.32 -4.38 -35.40
N LEU A 7 22.53 -3.42 -34.93
CA LEU A 7 22.63 -2.96 -33.55
C LEU A 7 21.94 -3.97 -32.62
N LYS A 8 22.75 -4.67 -31.82
CA LYS A 8 22.30 -5.46 -30.68
C LYS A 8 21.72 -4.51 -29.61
N HIS A 9 20.41 -4.54 -29.42
CA HIS A 9 19.77 -3.97 -28.23
C HIS A 9 19.99 -4.91 -27.04
N HIS A 10 20.95 -4.59 -26.18
CA HIS A 10 21.09 -5.26 -24.90
C HIS A 10 21.74 -4.39 -23.82
N VAL A 11 21.38 -3.12 -23.70
CA VAL A 11 21.76 -2.30 -22.53
C VAL A 11 20.71 -1.21 -22.34
N CYS A 12 19.82 -1.35 -21.35
CA CYS A 12 19.42 -0.27 -20.42
C CYS A 12 18.32 -0.74 -19.46
N LEU A 13 18.65 -1.61 -18.50
CA LEU A 13 17.74 -1.90 -17.37
C LEU A 13 18.42 -1.71 -15.99
N CYS A 14 19.59 -1.05 -15.95
CA CYS A 14 20.33 -0.82 -14.70
C CYS A 14 20.43 0.67 -14.30
N VAL A 15 20.06 1.62 -15.16
CA VAL A 15 20.26 3.06 -14.89
C VAL A 15 19.04 3.71 -14.20
N LEU A 16 17.90 3.01 -14.14
CA LEU A 16 16.69 3.53 -13.48
C LEU A 16 16.65 3.31 -11.95
N SER A 17 17.57 2.53 -11.37
CA SER A 17 17.57 2.25 -9.93
C SER A 17 18.41 3.22 -9.09
N THR A 18 19.37 3.92 -9.66
CA THR A 18 20.29 4.80 -8.90
C THR A 18 19.85 6.27 -8.85
N ALA A 19 18.99 6.72 -9.77
CA ALA A 19 18.50 8.10 -9.77
C ALA A 19 17.49 8.39 -8.64
N VAL A 20 16.79 7.37 -8.14
CA VAL A 20 15.81 7.53 -7.05
C VAL A 20 16.49 7.72 -5.69
N LEU A 21 17.74 7.25 -5.50
CA LEU A 21 18.45 7.38 -4.23
C LEU A 21 19.26 8.68 -4.09
N ALA A 22 19.65 9.34 -5.19
CA ALA A 22 20.55 10.50 -5.15
C ALA A 22 19.85 11.86 -4.96
N GLY A 23 18.52 11.92 -5.01
CA GLY A 23 17.76 13.17 -4.82
C GLY A 23 17.67 13.66 -3.36
N LEU A 24 18.30 12.95 -2.41
CA LEU A 24 18.11 13.18 -0.98
C LEU A 24 19.03 14.26 -0.36
N ALA A 25 19.90 14.91 -1.13
CA ALA A 25 21.00 15.71 -0.56
C ALA A 25 20.90 17.24 -0.69
N LEU A 26 19.86 17.84 -1.29
CA LEU A 26 19.77 19.30 -1.40
C LEU A 26 18.37 19.84 -1.14
N ILE A 27 18.02 20.05 0.13
CA ILE A 27 16.96 20.99 0.50
C ILE A 27 17.37 21.71 1.78
N THR A 28 18.16 22.78 1.68
CA THR A 28 18.15 23.85 2.69
C THR A 28 18.45 25.19 2.03
N ALA A 29 17.69 26.19 2.48
CA ALA A 29 17.75 27.62 2.15
C ALA A 29 17.05 28.04 0.84
N GLN A 30 15.87 28.66 0.98
CA GLN A 30 15.74 30.12 0.85
C GLN A 30 14.35 30.62 1.31
N THR A 31 14.29 31.90 1.66
CA THR A 31 13.38 32.57 2.60
C THR A 31 12.05 33.08 2.04
N LYS A 32 11.00 32.93 2.88
CA LYS A 32 9.82 33.78 3.20
C LYS A 32 9.02 34.53 2.11
N VAL A 33 7.70 34.25 2.07
CA VAL A 33 6.58 35.23 2.07
C VAL A 33 5.42 34.63 2.91
N TYR A 34 4.76 35.46 3.74
CA TYR A 34 3.68 35.09 4.66
C TYR A 34 2.30 35.54 4.16
N ALA A 35 1.32 34.62 4.15
CA ALA A 35 -0.11 34.86 4.38
C ALA A 35 -0.87 33.53 4.58
N GLU A 36 -1.69 33.45 5.63
CA GLU A 36 -2.74 32.46 5.99
C GLU A 36 -2.54 30.96 5.72
N SER A 37 -1.73 30.27 6.54
CA SER A 37 -1.80 28.81 6.75
C SER A 37 -1.82 28.48 8.25
N LEU A 38 -2.48 27.38 8.62
CA LEU A 38 -2.75 27.02 10.02
C LEU A 38 -1.65 26.09 10.56
N ASN A 39 -0.88 26.56 11.55
CA ASN A 39 0.23 25.82 12.17
C ASN A 39 1.34 25.39 11.18
N CYS A 40 1.51 26.11 10.06
CA CYS A 40 2.58 25.90 9.09
C CYS A 40 3.65 27.01 9.15
N ASN A 41 3.87 27.56 10.35
CA ASN A 41 4.74 28.72 10.59
C ASN A 41 6.11 28.37 11.17
N GLY A 42 6.44 27.08 11.32
CA GLY A 42 7.71 26.60 11.90
C GLY A 42 7.55 25.99 13.30
N ILE A 43 8.59 26.08 14.13
CA ILE A 43 8.79 25.43 15.45
C ILE A 43 7.52 25.36 16.31
N ALA A 44 7.23 24.17 16.86
CA ALA A 44 6.15 23.90 17.81
C ALA A 44 6.13 24.84 19.05
N ASN A 45 5.14 25.74 19.18
CA ASN A 45 4.95 26.61 20.35
C ASN A 45 3.74 26.22 21.24
N THR A 46 3.99 25.80 22.48
CA THR A 46 2.94 25.35 23.43
C THR A 46 1.87 26.39 23.75
N TYR A 47 2.19 27.68 23.65
CA TYR A 47 1.27 28.78 23.95
C TYR A 47 0.52 29.30 22.73
N GLY A 48 0.78 28.73 21.55
CA GLY A 48 0.19 29.25 20.35
C GLY A 48 -1.31 29.05 20.26
N THR A 49 -1.99 29.94 19.56
CA THR A 49 -3.45 29.87 19.40
C THR A 49 -3.84 28.96 18.24
N GLY A 50 -2.93 28.72 17.30
CA GLY A 50 -3.26 28.08 16.04
C GLY A 50 -4.26 28.92 15.24
N VAL A 51 -4.17 30.25 15.29
CA VAL A 51 -4.99 31.12 14.44
C VAL A 51 -4.08 31.66 13.32
N PRO A 52 -4.45 31.49 12.03
CA PRO A 52 -3.70 32.07 10.92
C PRO A 52 -3.53 33.58 11.12
N GLY A 53 -2.33 34.11 10.91
CA GLY A 53 -2.02 35.54 11.08
C GLY A 53 -1.69 36.00 12.50
N ASN A 54 -1.84 35.15 13.53
CA ASN A 54 -1.37 35.44 14.87
C ASN A 54 0.16 35.20 14.97
N PRO A 55 0.97 36.11 15.56
CA PRO A 55 2.40 35.87 15.83
C PRO A 55 2.68 34.60 16.65
N SER A 56 1.70 34.17 17.45
CA SER A 56 1.68 32.90 18.19
C SER A 56 0.87 31.82 17.46
N GLY A 57 0.72 31.88 16.15
CA GLY A 57 -0.20 31.05 15.36
C GLY A 57 0.21 29.59 15.16
N ASP A 58 1.23 29.10 15.86
CA ASP A 58 1.66 27.70 15.83
C ASP A 58 1.44 27.03 17.19
N ASN A 59 0.70 25.91 17.22
CA ASN A 59 0.43 25.14 18.44
C ASN A 59 0.70 23.64 18.21
N PRO A 60 1.48 22.96 19.08
CA PRO A 60 1.78 21.53 18.96
C PRO A 60 0.57 20.61 19.09
N ASN A 61 -0.55 21.12 19.63
CA ASN A 61 -1.77 20.37 19.94
C ASN A 61 -2.92 20.69 18.98
N LYS A 62 -2.69 21.48 17.93
CA LYS A 62 -3.68 21.85 16.91
C LYS A 62 -3.32 21.24 15.56
N ARG A 63 -4.34 21.05 14.70
CA ARG A 63 -4.17 20.48 13.35
C ARG A 63 -3.21 21.30 12.50
N ILE A 64 -2.45 20.64 11.64
CA ILE A 64 -1.55 21.26 10.67
C ILE A 64 -2.29 21.33 9.34
N GLU A 65 -2.43 22.52 8.76
CA GLU A 65 -3.07 22.70 7.45
C GLU A 65 -2.26 23.68 6.60
N CYS A 66 -1.59 23.13 5.59
CA CYS A 66 -0.67 23.85 4.70
C CYS A 66 -1.18 23.84 3.26
N ASP A 67 -1.20 25.02 2.63
CA ASP A 67 -1.76 25.26 1.30
C ASP A 67 -0.73 25.79 0.27
N GLY A 68 0.53 25.93 0.69
CA GLY A 68 1.64 26.41 -0.13
C GLY A 68 2.20 27.75 0.30
N ARG A 69 1.60 28.38 1.31
CA ARG A 69 2.08 29.60 1.95
C ARG A 69 2.73 29.27 3.30
N GLY A 70 3.92 29.80 3.59
CA GLY A 70 4.61 29.62 4.87
C GLY A 70 5.89 28.77 4.83
N MET A 71 6.37 28.36 6.01
CA MET A 71 7.62 27.63 6.20
C MET A 71 7.45 26.16 5.82
N LYS A 72 8.44 25.59 5.12
CA LYS A 72 8.36 24.25 4.54
C LYS A 72 8.83 23.14 5.48
N ASP A 73 9.49 23.49 6.59
CA ASP A 73 10.02 22.54 7.56
C ASP A 73 9.45 22.82 8.95
N LEU A 74 8.74 21.84 9.50
CA LEU A 74 8.12 21.87 10.82
C LEU A 74 8.96 21.05 11.80
N SER A 75 9.44 21.72 12.84
CA SER A 75 10.23 21.10 13.91
C SER A 75 9.47 21.13 15.25
N GLY A 76 9.97 20.35 16.21
CA GLY A 76 9.37 20.19 17.54
C GLY A 76 8.31 19.09 17.61
N LYS A 77 8.07 18.59 18.82
CA LYS A 77 7.10 17.50 19.07
C LYS A 77 5.68 18.02 18.99
N ARG A 78 4.80 17.30 18.28
CA ARG A 78 3.38 17.62 18.11
C ARG A 78 2.51 16.44 18.54
N THR A 79 1.41 16.74 19.24
CA THR A 79 0.46 15.74 19.76
C THR A 79 -0.95 16.23 19.47
N ILE A 80 -1.58 15.70 18.44
CA ILE A 80 -2.87 16.17 17.94
C ILE A 80 -3.95 15.13 18.26
N ASP A 81 -4.97 15.56 19.01
CA ASP A 81 -6.15 14.73 19.29
C ASP A 81 -7.31 15.16 18.38
N MET A 82 -7.70 14.26 17.48
CA MET A 82 -8.74 14.44 16.47
C MET A 82 -10.17 14.35 17.03
N ASP A 83 -10.35 14.00 18.30
CA ASP A 83 -11.67 14.01 18.93
C ASP A 83 -12.21 15.46 19.09
N LYS A 84 -11.30 16.42 19.30
CA LYS A 84 -11.66 17.83 19.52
C LYS A 84 -11.91 18.60 18.23
N ASP A 85 -11.42 18.10 17.11
CA ASP A 85 -11.56 18.69 15.78
C ASP A 85 -11.70 17.54 14.76
N LEU A 86 -12.91 17.35 14.24
CA LEU A 86 -13.28 16.22 13.38
C LEU A 86 -12.69 16.30 11.95
N LYS A 87 -11.57 17.01 11.80
CA LYS A 87 -10.82 17.20 10.56
C LYS A 87 -9.50 16.44 10.60
N PRO A 88 -8.80 16.26 9.47
CA PRO A 88 -7.47 15.65 9.47
C PRO A 88 -6.51 16.39 10.40
N ALA A 89 -5.70 15.63 11.13
CA ALA A 89 -4.66 16.19 11.98
C ALA A 89 -3.57 16.87 11.15
N VAL A 90 -3.26 16.33 9.97
CA VAL A 90 -2.38 16.95 8.98
C VAL A 90 -3.08 17.00 7.64
N LYS A 91 -3.14 18.20 7.06
CA LYS A 91 -3.70 18.43 5.74
C LYS A 91 -2.71 19.24 4.90
N VAL A 92 -2.31 18.69 3.76
CA VAL A 92 -1.36 19.36 2.85
C VAL A 92 -1.95 19.39 1.45
N HIS A 93 -2.00 20.56 0.83
CA HIS A 93 -2.49 20.69 -0.53
C HIS A 93 -1.85 21.80 -1.33
N GLY A 94 -1.92 21.68 -2.65
CA GLY A 94 -1.39 22.67 -3.58
C GLY A 94 -0.06 22.25 -4.19
N ARG A 95 0.10 22.54 -5.48
CA ARG A 95 1.22 22.06 -6.31
C ARG A 95 2.60 22.53 -5.85
N THR A 96 2.67 23.63 -5.11
CA THR A 96 3.93 24.23 -4.62
C THR A 96 4.16 23.94 -3.14
N THR A 97 3.34 23.08 -2.55
CA THR A 97 3.28 22.85 -1.10
C THR A 97 4.07 21.59 -0.75
N ASN A 98 5.35 21.78 -0.44
CA ASN A 98 6.23 20.73 0.01
C ASN A 98 6.52 20.95 1.49
N ILE A 99 6.08 20.04 2.34
CA ILE A 99 6.20 20.14 3.80
C ILE A 99 7.02 18.98 4.33
N THR A 100 8.01 19.27 5.18
CA THR A 100 8.76 18.29 5.95
C THR A 100 8.41 18.44 7.42
N ILE A 101 8.02 17.36 8.09
CA ILE A 101 7.91 17.32 9.55
C ILE A 101 9.09 16.51 10.09
N VAL A 102 10.04 17.19 10.71
CA VAL A 102 11.25 16.56 11.29
C VAL A 102 11.05 16.17 12.76
N GLY A 103 10.10 16.81 13.45
CA GLY A 103 9.76 16.49 14.84
C GLY A 103 8.88 15.25 14.98
N LYS A 104 8.76 14.74 16.20
CA LYS A 104 7.83 13.63 16.52
C LYS A 104 6.39 14.09 16.32
N LEU A 105 5.63 13.36 15.52
CA LEU A 105 4.20 13.58 15.28
C LEU A 105 3.40 12.45 15.93
N THR A 106 2.57 12.80 16.91
CA THR A 106 1.61 11.88 17.53
C THR A 106 0.19 12.31 17.19
N VAL A 107 -0.63 11.39 16.68
CA VAL A 107 -2.04 11.62 16.33
C VAL A 107 -2.92 10.55 16.97
N THR A 108 -3.97 10.98 17.66
CA THR A 108 -4.96 10.11 18.30
C THR A 108 -6.38 10.55 17.94
N ASP A 109 -7.35 9.64 18.06
CA ASP A 109 -8.79 9.95 18.06
C ASP A 109 -9.44 9.25 19.26
N ASN A 110 -9.35 9.87 20.44
CA ASN A 110 -9.74 9.23 21.70
C ASN A 110 -11.25 8.99 21.82
N GLY A 111 -12.06 9.91 21.30
CA GLY A 111 -13.51 9.79 21.30
C GLY A 111 -14.07 8.89 20.19
N LYS A 112 -13.23 8.47 19.23
CA LYS A 112 -13.58 7.59 18.11
C LYS A 112 -14.73 8.13 17.25
N ARG A 113 -14.91 9.45 17.21
CA ARG A 113 -15.99 10.13 16.48
C ARG A 113 -15.58 10.52 15.07
N ASN A 114 -14.28 10.69 14.83
CA ASN A 114 -13.78 11.12 13.55
C ASN A 114 -13.82 9.95 12.54
N THR A 115 -14.34 10.20 11.34
CA THR A 115 -14.40 9.25 10.22
C THR A 115 -13.44 9.62 9.09
N GLY A 116 -12.79 10.78 9.20
CA GLY A 116 -11.77 11.24 8.27
C GLY A 116 -10.40 10.60 8.53
N PRO A 117 -9.43 10.88 7.64
CA PRO A 117 -8.05 10.42 7.80
C PRO A 117 -7.27 11.26 8.79
N ALA A 118 -6.28 10.65 9.45
CA ALA A 118 -5.31 11.38 10.24
C ALA A 118 -4.46 12.34 9.39
N ILE A 119 -4.07 11.87 8.20
CA ILE A 119 -3.27 12.63 7.25
C ILE A 119 -3.99 12.64 5.91
N GLN A 120 -4.21 13.83 5.35
CA GLN A 120 -4.74 14.01 4.00
C GLN A 120 -3.80 14.86 3.16
N VAL A 121 -3.33 14.32 2.04
CA VAL A 121 -2.48 15.05 1.10
C VAL A 121 -3.07 14.99 -0.29
N TYR A 122 -3.30 16.15 -0.89
CA TYR A 122 -4.03 16.23 -2.16
C TYR A 122 -3.61 17.41 -3.03
N ASN A 123 -4.13 17.46 -4.26
CA ASN A 123 -3.85 18.53 -5.23
C ASN A 123 -2.35 18.81 -5.40
N GLN A 124 -1.58 17.74 -5.65
CA GLN A 124 -0.13 17.78 -5.85
C GLN A 124 0.69 18.27 -4.63
N GLY A 125 0.10 18.35 -3.43
CA GLY A 125 0.85 18.60 -2.20
C GLY A 125 1.80 17.46 -1.88
N VAL A 126 2.89 17.76 -1.19
CA VAL A 126 3.91 16.79 -0.79
C VAL A 126 4.17 16.90 0.71
N LEU A 127 4.10 15.77 1.41
CA LEU A 127 4.39 15.68 2.84
C LEU A 127 5.48 14.64 3.09
N THR A 128 6.58 15.07 3.71
CA THR A 128 7.65 14.19 4.19
C THR A 128 7.65 14.17 5.71
N LEU A 129 7.35 13.01 6.29
CA LEU A 129 7.46 12.75 7.73
C LEU A 129 8.85 12.16 8.01
N ALA A 130 9.81 13.04 8.26
CA ALA A 130 11.21 12.70 8.57
C ALA A 130 11.44 12.34 10.05
N GLY A 131 10.55 12.79 10.93
CA GLY A 131 10.54 12.41 12.35
C GLY A 131 9.79 11.12 12.64
N GLU A 132 9.75 10.75 13.93
CA GLU A 132 8.96 9.60 14.41
C GLU A 132 7.46 9.88 14.33
N VAL A 133 6.71 8.99 13.67
CA VAL A 133 5.24 9.08 13.54
C VAL A 133 4.56 8.06 14.45
N SER A 134 3.53 8.48 15.18
CA SER A 134 2.67 7.60 15.95
C SER A 134 1.21 7.98 15.72
N ILE A 135 0.53 7.23 14.86
CA ILE A 135 -0.89 7.41 14.56
C ILE A 135 -1.64 6.20 15.10
N THR A 136 -2.59 6.42 16.02
CA THR A 136 -3.34 5.33 16.66
C THR A 136 -4.80 5.72 16.92
N GLY A 137 -5.71 4.74 16.91
CA GLY A 137 -7.13 4.94 17.25
C GLY A 137 -7.97 5.69 16.20
N VAL A 138 -7.35 6.18 15.13
CA VAL A 138 -8.01 6.93 14.06
C VAL A 138 -8.82 6.01 13.13
N HIS A 139 -9.77 6.56 12.38
CA HIS A 139 -10.59 5.80 11.43
C HIS A 139 -9.81 5.44 10.15
N LYS A 140 -9.09 6.39 9.55
CA LYS A 140 -8.17 6.17 8.43
C LYS A 140 -6.80 6.76 8.77
N GLY A 141 -5.73 6.12 8.30
CA GLY A 141 -4.37 6.60 8.56
C GLY A 141 -3.99 7.74 7.61
N ILE A 142 -3.58 7.38 6.40
CA ILE A 142 -3.11 8.30 5.36
C ILE A 142 -4.03 8.20 4.14
N VAL A 143 -4.45 9.34 3.62
CA VAL A 143 -5.11 9.46 2.31
C VAL A 143 -4.24 10.35 1.41
N ALA A 144 -3.78 9.79 0.31
CA ALA A 144 -3.08 10.52 -0.75
C ALA A 144 -3.93 10.50 -2.02
N GLU A 145 -4.32 11.67 -2.51
CA GLU A 145 -5.20 11.77 -3.68
C GLU A 145 -4.82 12.91 -4.63
N SER A 146 -5.33 12.90 -5.85
CA SER A 146 -5.13 14.01 -6.81
C SER A 146 -3.65 14.39 -6.95
N LYS A 147 -2.80 13.38 -7.13
CA LYS A 147 -1.32 13.49 -7.18
C LYS A 147 -0.63 14.00 -5.91
N GLY A 148 -1.32 14.00 -4.77
CA GLY A 148 -0.70 14.21 -3.48
C GLY A 148 0.30 13.10 -3.14
N SER A 149 1.40 13.45 -2.48
CA SER A 149 2.48 12.52 -2.16
C SER A 149 2.82 12.54 -0.67
N VAL A 150 2.98 11.35 -0.07
CA VAL A 150 3.36 11.20 1.34
C VAL A 150 4.56 10.27 1.47
N ILE A 151 5.60 10.71 2.16
CA ILE A 151 6.77 9.90 2.51
C ILE A 151 6.81 9.76 4.04
N VAL A 152 6.85 8.52 4.53
CA VAL A 152 6.98 8.23 5.97
C VAL A 152 8.27 7.47 6.22
N THR A 153 9.12 8.06 7.05
CA THR A 153 10.46 7.52 7.30
C THR A 153 10.50 6.48 8.42
N ARG A 154 9.72 6.66 9.48
CA ARG A 154 9.68 5.72 10.60
C ARG A 154 8.45 5.92 11.46
N GLY A 155 8.07 4.87 12.19
CA GLY A 155 7.04 4.96 13.21
C GLY A 155 5.93 3.94 13.03
N VAL A 156 4.77 4.23 13.63
CA VAL A 156 3.61 3.34 13.65
C VAL A 156 2.39 4.08 13.11
N ILE A 157 1.69 3.44 12.17
CA ILE A 157 0.41 3.92 11.66
C ILE A 157 -0.61 2.81 11.90
N GLY A 158 -1.57 3.07 12.78
CA GLY A 158 -2.63 2.13 13.13
C GLY A 158 -4.00 2.77 13.08
N VAL A 159 -4.98 2.01 12.62
CA VAL A 159 -6.40 2.40 12.62
C VAL A 159 -7.20 1.55 13.62
N ARG A 160 -8.26 2.11 14.20
CA ARG A 160 -9.12 1.41 15.16
C ARG A 160 -9.91 0.28 14.51
N GLU A 161 -10.37 -0.68 15.31
CA GLU A 161 -11.36 -1.67 14.86
C GLU A 161 -12.64 -1.00 14.33
N GLY A 162 -13.18 -1.54 13.23
CA GLY A 162 -14.28 -0.90 12.48
C GLY A 162 -13.85 0.36 11.73
N GLY A 163 -12.55 0.53 11.54
CA GLY A 163 -11.95 1.60 10.77
C GLY A 163 -12.00 1.36 9.26
N GLY A 164 -11.40 2.28 8.52
CA GLY A 164 -11.17 2.16 7.08
C GLY A 164 -9.78 1.61 6.77
N ALA A 165 -9.23 2.05 5.64
CA ALA A 165 -7.88 1.71 5.23
C ALA A 165 -6.83 2.45 6.09
N VAL A 166 -5.72 1.78 6.40
CA VAL A 166 -4.57 2.47 7.01
C VAL A 166 -3.95 3.42 5.98
N ILE A 167 -3.86 3.00 4.72
CA ILE A 167 -3.34 3.79 3.62
C ILE A 167 -4.37 3.73 2.49
N GLU A 168 -4.86 4.88 2.05
CA GLU A 168 -5.75 5.03 0.89
C GLU A 168 -5.05 5.88 -0.17
N VAL A 169 -4.97 5.35 -1.39
CA VAL A 169 -4.41 6.06 -2.54
C VAL A 169 -5.43 6.09 -3.68
N LYS A 170 -5.64 7.26 -4.27
CA LYS A 170 -6.52 7.40 -5.43
C LYS A 170 -6.11 8.56 -6.33
N ASN A 171 -6.63 8.57 -7.56
CA ASN A 171 -6.48 9.69 -8.50
C ASN A 171 -5.03 10.18 -8.70
N GLY A 172 -4.09 9.23 -8.82
CA GLY A 172 -2.67 9.47 -9.02
C GLY A 172 -1.87 9.80 -7.76
N GLY A 173 -2.44 9.62 -6.56
CA GLY A 173 -1.72 9.80 -5.30
C GLY A 173 -0.51 8.86 -5.16
N ASP A 174 0.42 9.21 -4.28
CA ASP A 174 1.64 8.44 -4.03
C ASP A 174 1.94 8.34 -2.52
N VAL A 175 2.28 7.14 -2.05
CA VAL A 175 2.69 6.92 -0.66
C VAL A 175 3.94 6.05 -0.62
N MET A 176 4.98 6.53 0.04
CA MET A 176 6.21 5.79 0.29
C MET A 176 6.39 5.56 1.79
N LEU A 177 6.45 4.29 2.19
CA LEU A 177 6.81 3.87 3.54
C LEU A 177 8.18 3.20 3.50
N ILE A 178 9.12 3.59 4.36
CA ILE A 178 10.45 2.95 4.41
C ILE A 178 10.55 1.94 5.58
N LYS A 179 11.70 1.28 5.71
CA LYS A 179 11.94 0.09 6.53
C LYS A 179 11.47 0.16 7.99
N GLU A 180 11.46 1.35 8.59
CA GLU A 180 11.11 1.52 10.01
C GLU A 180 9.62 1.84 10.24
N VAL A 181 8.78 1.73 9.20
CA VAL A 181 7.34 1.94 9.32
C VAL A 181 6.62 0.62 9.61
N LYS A 182 5.87 0.61 10.70
CA LYS A 182 4.94 -0.46 11.09
C LYS A 182 3.51 -0.01 10.83
N VAL A 183 2.73 -0.88 10.21
CA VAL A 183 1.32 -0.66 9.92
C VAL A 183 0.47 -1.68 10.68
N ASN A 184 -0.51 -1.19 11.44
CA ASN A 184 -1.36 -2.04 12.27
C ASN A 184 -2.83 -1.92 11.83
N GLY A 185 -3.38 -3.04 11.34
CA GLY A 185 -4.82 -3.17 11.13
C GLY A 185 -5.51 -3.49 12.44
N GLY A 186 -6.57 -2.75 12.78
CA GLY A 186 -7.47 -3.13 13.87
C GLY A 186 -8.61 -4.02 13.35
N GLY A 187 -8.58 -5.32 13.60
CA GLY A 187 -9.68 -6.22 13.22
C GLY A 187 -9.89 -6.33 11.70
N ASN A 188 -11.09 -6.05 11.21
CA ASN A 188 -11.52 -6.25 9.81
C ASN A 188 -11.01 -5.20 8.80
N ASN A 189 -9.95 -4.47 9.14
CA ASN A 189 -9.48 -3.33 8.36
C ASN A 189 -8.60 -3.73 7.17
N THR A 190 -8.48 -2.78 6.25
CA THR A 190 -7.60 -2.86 5.08
C THR A 190 -6.27 -2.18 5.37
N GLY A 191 -5.14 -2.82 5.04
CA GLY A 191 -3.82 -2.21 5.11
C GLY A 191 -3.69 -1.10 4.07
N ILE A 192 -3.85 -1.45 2.79
CA ILE A 192 -3.74 -0.54 1.65
C ILE A 192 -4.99 -0.64 0.78
N GLU A 193 -5.64 0.47 0.49
CA GLU A 193 -6.72 0.58 -0.50
C GLU A 193 -6.29 1.49 -1.64
N VAL A 194 -6.42 1.01 -2.88
CA VAL A 194 -6.12 1.77 -4.11
C VAL A 194 -7.39 1.88 -4.95
N GLY A 195 -7.80 3.10 -5.30
CA GLY A 195 -9.07 3.35 -6.00
C GLY A 195 -9.01 4.45 -7.07
N GLY A 196 -10.14 4.63 -7.77
CA GLY A 196 -10.28 5.63 -8.83
C GLY A 196 -9.33 5.36 -10.00
N THR A 197 -8.69 6.42 -10.52
CA THR A 197 -7.66 6.27 -11.57
C THR A 197 -6.31 5.79 -11.02
N GLY A 198 -6.26 5.43 -9.74
CA GLY A 198 -5.14 4.73 -9.13
C GLY A 198 -4.11 5.60 -8.44
N GLY A 199 -2.87 5.12 -8.44
CA GLY A 199 -1.73 5.73 -7.79
C GLY A 199 -0.69 4.67 -7.45
N THR A 200 0.33 5.08 -6.69
CA THR A 200 1.46 4.23 -6.35
C THR A 200 1.63 4.12 -4.84
N VAL A 201 1.92 2.92 -4.35
CA VAL A 201 2.40 2.72 -2.99
C VAL A 201 3.73 1.99 -3.03
N THR A 202 4.77 2.59 -2.45
CA THR A 202 6.10 2.01 -2.35
C THR A 202 6.42 1.63 -0.91
N LEU A 203 6.73 0.36 -0.67
CA LEU A 203 7.03 -0.20 0.64
C LEU A 203 8.51 -0.59 0.71
N GLY A 204 9.36 0.34 1.12
CA GLY A 204 10.80 0.16 1.30
C GLY A 204 11.20 -0.61 2.56
N GLY A 205 10.52 -1.71 2.89
CA GLY A 205 10.77 -2.50 4.11
C GLY A 205 9.69 -2.40 5.19
N ALA A 206 8.55 -1.76 4.89
CA ALA A 206 7.45 -1.64 5.84
C ALA A 206 6.85 -3.02 6.20
N SER A 207 6.32 -3.13 7.42
CA SER A 207 5.67 -4.34 7.92
C SER A 207 4.23 -4.07 8.32
N PHE A 208 3.31 -4.95 7.92
CA PHE A 208 1.91 -4.89 8.26
C PHE A 208 1.57 -6.04 9.20
N THR A 209 0.78 -5.76 10.24
CA THR A 209 0.31 -6.76 11.19
C THR A 209 -1.16 -6.57 11.50
N GLY A 210 -1.88 -7.69 11.70
CA GLY A 210 -3.28 -7.69 12.12
C GLY A 210 -4.27 -7.12 11.08
N VAL A 211 -3.88 -7.05 9.81
CA VAL A 211 -4.79 -6.61 8.74
C VAL A 211 -5.63 -7.80 8.25
N ASN A 212 -6.94 -7.60 8.07
CA ASN A 212 -7.78 -8.62 7.44
C ASN A 212 -7.63 -8.60 5.93
N LYS A 213 -7.51 -7.41 5.33
CA LYS A 213 -7.18 -7.25 3.91
C LYS A 213 -5.84 -6.56 3.78
N GLY A 214 -4.86 -7.20 3.15
CA GLY A 214 -3.54 -6.60 2.95
C GLY A 214 -3.59 -5.42 2.00
N ILE A 215 -3.93 -5.70 0.74
CA ILE A 215 -4.06 -4.72 -0.34
C ILE A 215 -5.40 -4.95 -1.04
N VAL A 216 -6.18 -3.89 -1.25
CA VAL A 216 -7.44 -3.93 -2.01
C VAL A 216 -7.37 -2.92 -3.14
N PHE A 217 -7.57 -3.40 -4.36
CA PHE A 217 -7.72 -2.58 -5.55
C PHE A 217 -9.20 -2.47 -5.93
N LYS A 218 -9.75 -1.26 -5.83
CA LYS A 218 -11.07 -0.88 -6.35
C LYS A 218 -10.97 -0.13 -7.69
N GLY A 219 -9.75 0.12 -8.14
CA GLY A 219 -9.42 0.77 -9.41
C GLY A 219 -8.03 0.34 -9.86
N SER A 220 -7.50 1.00 -10.89
CA SER A 220 -6.13 0.75 -11.37
C SER A 220 -5.08 1.17 -10.34
N GLY A 221 -3.83 0.69 -10.45
CA GLY A 221 -2.72 1.21 -9.62
C GLY A 221 -1.60 0.22 -9.34
N ASN A 222 -0.61 0.65 -8.57
CA ASN A 222 0.61 -0.14 -8.31
C ASN A 222 0.96 -0.15 -6.82
N VAL A 223 1.31 -1.33 -6.30
CA VAL A 223 1.92 -1.50 -4.97
C VAL A 223 3.21 -2.28 -5.10
N MET A 224 4.31 -1.72 -4.60
CA MET A 224 5.66 -2.24 -4.85
C MET A 224 6.46 -2.37 -3.55
N GLY A 225 7.07 -3.53 -3.31
CA GLY A 225 8.12 -3.65 -2.30
C GLY A 225 9.48 -3.18 -2.83
N GLY A 226 10.15 -2.32 -2.08
CA GLY A 226 11.48 -1.79 -2.40
C GLY A 226 12.61 -2.82 -2.20
N ALA A 227 13.86 -2.37 -2.13
CA ALA A 227 15.06 -3.22 -2.06
C ALA A 227 15.12 -4.19 -0.86
N GLY A 228 14.29 -4.01 0.17
CA GLY A 228 14.15 -4.92 1.31
C GLY A 228 12.91 -5.82 1.28
N GLY A 229 12.10 -5.75 0.22
CA GLY A 229 10.74 -6.30 0.19
C GLY A 229 9.81 -5.62 1.21
N ALA A 230 8.56 -6.04 1.25
CA ALA A 230 7.63 -5.68 2.31
C ALA A 230 6.91 -6.94 2.80
N THR A 231 6.51 -6.95 4.06
CA THR A 231 5.80 -8.11 4.64
C THR A 231 4.43 -7.71 5.14
N ILE A 232 3.39 -8.41 4.67
CA ILE A 232 2.04 -8.29 5.17
C ILE A 232 1.67 -9.55 5.93
N ASN A 233 1.41 -9.42 7.23
CA ASN A 233 0.90 -10.51 8.07
C ASN A 233 -0.61 -10.36 8.22
N LEU A 234 -1.35 -11.33 7.67
CA LEU A 234 -2.80 -11.37 7.70
C LEU A 234 -3.32 -11.89 9.02
N ALA A 235 -4.49 -11.40 9.41
CA ALA A 235 -5.33 -12.06 10.39
C ALA A 235 -5.93 -13.36 9.80
N ASP A 236 -6.43 -14.23 10.69
CA ASP A 236 -7.19 -15.41 10.29
C ASP A 236 -8.38 -15.04 9.39
N GLY A 237 -8.64 -15.83 8.36
CA GLY A 237 -9.66 -15.59 7.34
C GLY A 237 -9.37 -14.39 6.42
N GLY A 238 -8.19 -13.76 6.53
CA GLY A 238 -7.83 -12.58 5.76
C GLY A 238 -7.52 -12.85 4.28
N VAL A 239 -7.45 -11.77 3.50
CA VAL A 239 -7.06 -11.78 2.09
C VAL A 239 -5.82 -10.92 1.89
N GLY A 240 -4.77 -11.47 1.27
CA GLY A 240 -3.51 -10.78 1.03
C GLY A 240 -3.66 -9.63 0.05
N ILE A 241 -4.09 -9.95 -1.16
CA ILE A 241 -4.25 -9.01 -2.26
C ILE A 241 -5.61 -9.27 -2.89
N LYS A 242 -6.45 -8.25 -2.99
CA LYS A 242 -7.80 -8.36 -3.54
C LYS A 242 -8.03 -7.38 -4.70
N MET A 243 -8.60 -7.88 -5.79
CA MET A 243 -9.06 -7.07 -6.92
C MET A 243 -10.58 -7.07 -6.99
N GLU A 244 -11.18 -5.89 -6.80
CA GLU A 244 -12.62 -5.61 -6.85
C GLU A 244 -13.00 -4.64 -7.98
N GLY A 245 -12.02 -4.16 -8.76
CA GLY A 245 -12.23 -3.21 -9.85
C GLY A 245 -12.98 -3.78 -11.07
N THR A 246 -13.23 -2.91 -12.04
CA THR A 246 -13.98 -3.18 -13.29
C THR A 246 -13.06 -3.71 -14.40
N GLY A 247 -13.63 -4.18 -15.52
CA GLY A 247 -12.86 -4.74 -16.65
C GLY A 247 -11.84 -3.79 -17.29
N ARG A 248 -11.87 -2.49 -16.97
CA ARG A 248 -10.87 -1.50 -17.42
C ARG A 248 -9.71 -1.33 -16.44
N ASP A 249 -9.86 -1.82 -15.22
CA ASP A 249 -8.91 -1.59 -14.14
C ASP A 249 -7.75 -2.59 -14.19
N ASN A 250 -6.55 -2.05 -14.03
CA ASN A 250 -5.31 -2.82 -14.06
C ASN A 250 -4.49 -2.52 -12.81
N ALA A 251 -4.27 -3.55 -12.00
CA ALA A 251 -3.53 -3.48 -10.75
C ALA A 251 -2.26 -4.32 -10.82
N THR A 252 -1.15 -3.78 -10.33
CA THR A 252 0.12 -4.52 -10.22
C THR A 252 0.61 -4.53 -8.78
N VAL A 253 1.04 -5.71 -8.32
CA VAL A 253 1.76 -5.88 -7.06
C VAL A 253 3.08 -6.57 -7.33
N MET A 254 4.17 -6.07 -6.72
CA MET A 254 5.48 -6.67 -6.93
C MET A 254 6.39 -6.71 -5.70
N ASN A 255 7.24 -7.74 -5.67
CA ASN A 255 8.38 -7.87 -4.75
C ASN A 255 8.01 -7.76 -3.26
N MET A 256 7.06 -8.58 -2.80
CA MET A 256 6.65 -8.59 -1.40
C MET A 256 6.24 -9.97 -0.92
N THR A 257 6.14 -10.11 0.40
CA THR A 257 5.71 -11.31 1.09
C THR A 257 4.36 -11.09 1.76
N ILE A 258 3.42 -11.98 1.46
CA ILE A 258 2.16 -12.14 2.18
C ILE A 258 2.30 -13.38 3.07
N ASN A 259 2.16 -13.19 4.36
CA ASN A 259 2.11 -14.25 5.35
C ASN A 259 0.66 -14.41 5.83
N GLY A 260 0.08 -15.55 5.51
CA GLY A 260 -1.29 -15.90 5.78
C GLY A 260 -1.56 -16.28 7.23
N GLY A 261 -2.83 -16.17 7.61
CA GLY A 261 -3.40 -16.76 8.81
C GLY A 261 -4.19 -18.03 8.47
N ARG A 262 -4.78 -18.67 9.49
CA ARG A 262 -5.68 -19.80 9.24
C ARG A 262 -6.84 -19.35 8.35
N GLY A 263 -7.18 -20.11 7.32
CA GLY A 263 -8.29 -19.76 6.44
C GLY A 263 -8.03 -18.63 5.45
N SER A 264 -6.82 -18.07 5.40
CA SER A 264 -6.55 -16.90 4.57
C SER A 264 -6.38 -17.24 3.09
N VAL A 265 -6.64 -16.26 2.23
CA VAL A 265 -6.36 -16.31 0.79
C VAL A 265 -5.17 -15.40 0.47
N GLY A 266 -4.21 -15.88 -0.32
CA GLY A 266 -3.05 -15.09 -0.74
C GLY A 266 -3.43 -13.96 -1.70
N ALA A 267 -4.04 -14.32 -2.83
CA ALA A 267 -4.55 -13.37 -3.82
C ALA A 267 -5.97 -13.77 -4.27
N GLU A 268 -6.87 -12.79 -4.37
CA GLU A 268 -8.26 -13.00 -4.73
C GLU A 268 -8.72 -11.98 -5.79
N VAL A 269 -9.34 -12.46 -6.87
CA VAL A 269 -9.95 -11.61 -7.91
C VAL A 269 -11.45 -11.91 -7.97
N THR A 270 -12.24 -10.93 -7.53
CA THR A 270 -13.71 -10.99 -7.55
C THR A 270 -14.35 -9.98 -8.50
N GLY A 271 -13.62 -8.90 -8.82
CA GLY A 271 -14.02 -7.94 -9.86
C GLY A 271 -13.66 -8.41 -11.27
N GLU A 272 -14.05 -7.64 -12.27
CA GLU A 272 -13.75 -7.92 -13.70
C GLU A 272 -12.34 -7.47 -14.10
N GLY A 273 -11.65 -6.71 -13.26
CA GLY A 273 -10.35 -6.15 -13.60
C GLY A 273 -9.20 -7.16 -13.63
N THR A 274 -8.02 -6.66 -13.99
CA THR A 274 -6.80 -7.45 -14.11
C THR A 274 -5.87 -7.18 -12.94
N LEU A 275 -5.44 -8.23 -12.25
CA LEU A 275 -4.42 -8.22 -11.22
C LEU A 275 -3.15 -8.94 -11.70
N VAL A 276 -2.02 -8.24 -11.64
CA VAL A 276 -0.70 -8.79 -11.96
C VAL A 276 0.16 -8.86 -10.70
N LEU A 277 0.65 -10.05 -10.37
CA LEU A 277 1.57 -10.30 -9.28
C LEU A 277 2.94 -10.65 -9.86
N ASN A 278 3.98 -9.90 -9.48
CA ASN A 278 5.34 -10.12 -9.96
C ASN A 278 6.30 -10.38 -8.79
N LYS A 279 6.84 -11.61 -8.72
CA LYS A 279 7.73 -12.06 -7.63
C LYS A 279 7.12 -11.83 -6.24
N VAL A 280 5.82 -12.11 -6.11
CA VAL A 280 5.12 -12.09 -4.82
C VAL A 280 5.23 -13.46 -4.18
N THR A 281 5.57 -13.50 -2.89
CA THR A 281 5.65 -14.72 -2.10
C THR A 281 4.45 -14.78 -1.17
N MET A 282 3.66 -15.84 -1.24
CA MET A 282 2.49 -16.10 -0.40
C MET A 282 2.77 -17.34 0.43
N THR A 283 2.74 -17.22 1.75
CA THR A 283 3.09 -18.30 2.68
C THR A 283 1.99 -18.49 3.70
N ASN A 284 1.81 -19.72 4.18
CA ASN A 284 0.82 -20.08 5.20
C ASN A 284 -0.63 -19.75 4.84
N VAL A 285 -0.96 -19.67 3.55
CA VAL A 285 -2.32 -19.38 3.07
C VAL A 285 -3.12 -20.67 2.85
N GLN A 286 -4.43 -20.68 3.14
CA GLN A 286 -5.25 -21.85 2.81
C GLN A 286 -5.44 -21.96 1.29
N THR A 287 -5.69 -20.83 0.63
CA THR A 287 -5.77 -20.75 -0.83
C THR A 287 -4.73 -19.77 -1.33
N GLY A 288 -3.83 -20.19 -2.22
CA GLY A 288 -2.81 -19.30 -2.78
C GLY A 288 -3.41 -18.22 -3.67
N ALA A 289 -4.05 -18.64 -4.75
CA ALA A 289 -4.76 -17.78 -5.68
C ALA A 289 -6.22 -18.22 -5.81
N ARG A 290 -7.16 -17.29 -5.74
CA ARG A 290 -8.59 -17.53 -6.00
C ARG A 290 -9.09 -16.56 -7.07
N VAL A 291 -9.66 -17.10 -8.14
CA VAL A 291 -10.23 -16.32 -9.23
C VAL A 291 -11.68 -16.74 -9.41
N SER A 292 -12.60 -15.82 -9.15
CA SER A 292 -14.03 -16.01 -9.44
C SER A 292 -14.52 -15.15 -10.60
N ASN A 293 -13.77 -14.10 -10.95
CA ASN A 293 -14.03 -13.22 -12.07
C ASN A 293 -12.72 -12.55 -12.52
N GLY A 294 -12.75 -11.80 -13.63
CA GLY A 294 -11.64 -10.99 -14.10
C GLY A 294 -10.40 -11.82 -14.45
N LYS A 295 -9.22 -11.22 -14.28
CA LYS A 295 -7.95 -11.85 -14.64
C LYS A 295 -6.92 -11.75 -13.53
N LEU A 296 -6.29 -12.88 -13.19
CA LEU A 296 -5.11 -12.94 -12.33
C LEU A 296 -3.91 -13.45 -13.12
N THR A 297 -2.83 -12.69 -13.14
CA THR A 297 -1.54 -13.10 -13.69
C THR A 297 -0.49 -13.14 -12.59
N VAL A 298 0.15 -14.29 -12.39
CA VAL A 298 1.25 -14.47 -11.45
C VAL A 298 2.52 -14.76 -12.24
N MET A 299 3.54 -13.91 -12.06
CA MET A 299 4.83 -13.97 -12.73
C MET A 299 5.94 -14.22 -11.70
N GLY A 300 6.44 -15.46 -11.67
CA GLY A 300 7.39 -15.93 -10.67
C GLY A 300 6.80 -15.93 -9.26
N GLY A 301 7.67 -15.89 -8.25
CA GLY A 301 7.24 -15.95 -6.85
C GLY A 301 6.89 -17.36 -6.39
N GLU A 302 6.25 -17.43 -5.23
CA GLU A 302 5.98 -18.69 -4.53
C GLU A 302 4.62 -18.65 -3.84
N ILE A 303 3.91 -19.77 -3.88
CA ILE A 303 2.68 -20.06 -3.14
C ILE A 303 2.96 -21.27 -2.26
N GLN A 304 2.90 -21.07 -0.95
CA GLN A 304 3.02 -22.12 0.03
C GLN A 304 1.74 -22.20 0.85
N ALA A 305 0.97 -23.28 0.61
CA ALA A 305 -0.29 -23.48 1.29
C ALA A 305 -0.10 -24.00 2.73
N SER A 306 -1.03 -23.65 3.62
CA SER A 306 -1.04 -24.11 5.01
C SER A 306 -1.70 -25.49 5.14
N GLY A 307 -0.88 -26.54 5.30
CA GLY A 307 -1.30 -27.81 5.87
C GLY A 307 -2.33 -28.64 5.05
N VAL A 308 -3.18 -29.38 5.77
CA VAL A 308 -4.18 -30.29 5.19
C VAL A 308 -5.35 -29.48 4.61
N GLY A 309 -5.76 -29.78 3.38
CA GLY A 309 -6.85 -29.08 2.69
C GLY A 309 -6.44 -27.79 1.97
N GLY A 310 -5.15 -27.44 1.97
CA GLY A 310 -4.65 -26.27 1.26
C GLY A 310 -4.75 -26.42 -0.27
N THR A 311 -5.17 -25.36 -0.95
CA THR A 311 -5.27 -25.28 -2.42
C THR A 311 -4.27 -24.27 -2.95
N GLY A 312 -3.47 -24.66 -3.94
CA GLY A 312 -2.50 -23.75 -4.54
C GLY A 312 -3.18 -22.63 -5.31
N ALA A 313 -4.02 -23.00 -6.27
CA ALA A 313 -4.87 -22.08 -6.99
C ALA A 313 -6.25 -22.67 -7.27
N GLU A 314 -7.27 -21.82 -7.19
CA GLU A 314 -8.67 -22.15 -7.42
C GLU A 314 -9.28 -21.16 -8.41
N VAL A 315 -9.86 -21.68 -9.48
CA VAL A 315 -10.57 -20.91 -10.50
C VAL A 315 -12.00 -21.43 -10.58
N SER A 316 -12.95 -20.59 -10.21
CA SER A 316 -14.38 -20.85 -10.37
C SER A 316 -15.02 -19.97 -11.46
N GLY A 317 -14.27 -18.99 -11.96
CA GLY A 317 -14.63 -18.08 -13.05
C GLY A 317 -13.45 -17.17 -13.39
N GLY A 318 -13.50 -16.48 -14.53
CA GLY A 318 -12.39 -15.63 -15.01
C GLY A 318 -11.17 -16.42 -15.49
N ASP A 319 -10.02 -15.73 -15.55
CA ASP A 319 -8.78 -16.27 -16.12
C ASP A 319 -7.61 -16.21 -15.13
N LEU A 320 -6.96 -17.35 -14.90
CA LEU A 320 -5.70 -17.45 -14.17
C LEU A 320 -4.54 -17.75 -15.12
N MET A 321 -3.48 -16.95 -15.05
CA MET A 321 -2.21 -17.23 -15.72
C MET A 321 -1.07 -17.31 -14.71
N LEU A 322 -0.40 -18.46 -14.64
CA LEU A 322 0.81 -18.69 -13.86
C LEU A 322 2.00 -18.79 -14.82
N SER A 323 3.02 -17.95 -14.69
CA SER A 323 4.18 -17.97 -15.58
C SER A 323 5.47 -17.53 -14.87
N GLY A 324 6.62 -17.63 -15.55
CA GLY A 324 7.89 -17.15 -15.00
C GLY A 324 8.44 -18.03 -13.85
N GLY A 325 8.06 -19.31 -13.83
CA GLY A 325 8.61 -20.28 -12.87
C GLY A 325 7.98 -20.25 -11.48
N VAL A 326 6.66 -19.95 -11.38
CA VAL A 326 5.90 -20.01 -10.12
C VAL A 326 6.09 -21.36 -9.42
N LYS A 327 6.37 -21.33 -8.12
CA LYS A 327 6.39 -22.53 -7.27
C LYS A 327 5.12 -22.60 -6.45
N ILE A 328 4.42 -23.73 -6.52
CA ILE A 328 3.28 -24.05 -5.67
C ILE A 328 3.67 -25.26 -4.82
N ALA A 329 3.58 -25.13 -3.49
CA ALA A 329 4.01 -26.17 -2.57
C ALA A 329 3.08 -26.31 -1.35
N GLY A 330 3.15 -27.48 -0.71
CA GLY A 330 2.45 -27.74 0.55
C GLY A 330 0.94 -27.90 0.39
N THR A 331 0.45 -28.11 -0.84
CA THR A 331 -0.97 -28.21 -1.14
C THR A 331 -1.48 -29.65 -1.04
N THR A 332 -2.77 -29.78 -0.76
CA THR A 332 -3.53 -31.01 -1.04
C THR A 332 -3.95 -31.04 -2.50
N MET A 333 -4.40 -29.89 -3.01
CA MET A 333 -4.78 -29.69 -4.40
C MET A 333 -3.91 -28.60 -5.02
N GLY A 334 -3.16 -28.94 -6.07
CA GLY A 334 -2.28 -27.97 -6.74
C GLY A 334 -3.07 -26.86 -7.42
N LEU A 335 -3.89 -27.24 -8.39
CA LEU A 335 -4.74 -26.36 -9.18
C LEU A 335 -6.14 -26.99 -9.30
N ARG A 336 -7.16 -26.20 -8.98
CA ARG A 336 -8.58 -26.53 -9.14
C ARG A 336 -9.21 -25.61 -10.17
N VAL A 337 -9.80 -26.17 -11.21
CA VAL A 337 -10.59 -25.40 -12.19
C VAL A 337 -11.99 -25.98 -12.23
N ALA A 338 -12.94 -25.23 -11.66
CA ALA A 338 -14.37 -25.55 -11.63
C ALA A 338 -15.18 -24.63 -12.55
N GLY A 339 -14.56 -23.58 -13.08
CA GLY A 339 -15.10 -22.65 -14.07
C GLY A 339 -14.00 -21.72 -14.59
N GLY A 340 -14.25 -20.99 -15.68
CA GLY A 340 -13.25 -20.09 -16.27
C GLY A 340 -12.08 -20.83 -16.94
N SER A 341 -10.89 -20.24 -16.92
CA SER A 341 -9.69 -20.83 -17.51
C SER A 341 -8.45 -20.69 -16.61
N ALA A 342 -7.55 -21.68 -16.67
CA ALA A 342 -6.25 -21.60 -16.02
C ALA A 342 -5.14 -22.04 -16.98
N THR A 343 -4.10 -21.22 -17.09
CA THR A 343 -2.91 -21.50 -17.90
C THR A 343 -1.67 -21.46 -17.01
N MET A 344 -0.87 -22.53 -17.02
CA MET A 344 0.42 -22.57 -16.34
C MET A 344 1.55 -22.77 -17.36
N MET A 345 2.42 -21.76 -17.50
CA MET A 345 3.58 -21.77 -18.39
C MET A 345 4.87 -21.83 -17.58
N GLY A 346 5.35 -23.06 -17.37
CA GLY A 346 6.50 -23.34 -16.50
C GLY A 346 6.17 -23.20 -15.02
N GLY A 347 7.12 -23.59 -14.17
CA GLY A 347 6.94 -23.66 -12.72
C GLY A 347 6.84 -25.10 -12.20
N LYS A 348 6.52 -25.25 -10.92
CA LYS A 348 6.43 -26.56 -10.25
C LYS A 348 5.31 -26.57 -9.23
N ILE A 349 4.50 -27.63 -9.27
CA ILE A 349 3.51 -27.95 -8.22
C ILE A 349 4.04 -29.14 -7.43
N THR A 350 4.05 -29.02 -6.09
CA THR A 350 4.46 -30.10 -5.18
C THR A 350 3.40 -30.29 -4.10
N GLY A 351 2.72 -31.43 -4.16
CA GLY A 351 1.75 -31.82 -3.14
C GLY A 351 2.41 -32.23 -1.83
N ARG A 352 1.61 -32.30 -0.77
CA ARG A 352 2.05 -32.79 0.55
C ARG A 352 2.10 -34.33 0.55
N TRP A 353 3.23 -34.91 0.95
CA TRP A 353 3.43 -36.36 1.22
C TRP A 353 3.29 -37.36 0.05
N GLY A 354 3.56 -36.99 -1.20
CA GLY A 354 3.56 -37.95 -2.32
C GLY A 354 2.17 -38.44 -2.77
N TRP A 355 1.09 -37.97 -2.16
CA TRP A 355 -0.31 -38.29 -2.49
C TRP A 355 -1.15 -37.05 -2.87
N GLY A 356 -0.50 -35.98 -3.32
CA GLY A 356 -1.20 -34.76 -3.76
C GLY A 356 -1.71 -34.88 -5.20
N TYR A 357 -2.95 -34.47 -5.45
CA TYR A 357 -3.50 -34.37 -6.79
C TYR A 357 -2.92 -33.13 -7.49
N GLY A 358 -2.11 -33.35 -8.53
CA GLY A 358 -1.38 -32.30 -9.25
C GLY A 358 -2.30 -31.28 -9.94
N GLY A 359 -3.49 -31.73 -10.36
CA GLY A 359 -4.56 -30.89 -10.88
C GLY A 359 -5.84 -31.72 -11.02
N GLU A 360 -6.98 -31.09 -10.73
CA GLU A 360 -8.31 -31.69 -10.92
C GLU A 360 -9.15 -30.72 -11.77
N CYS A 361 -9.52 -31.18 -12.97
CA CYS A 361 -10.42 -30.46 -13.88
C CYS A 361 -11.79 -31.13 -13.81
N GLY A 362 -12.73 -30.50 -13.12
CA GLY A 362 -14.12 -30.99 -13.04
C GLY A 362 -14.97 -30.29 -14.09
N GLY A 363 -15.12 -30.88 -15.27
CA GLY A 363 -16.10 -30.45 -16.27
C GLY A 363 -17.31 -31.39 -16.24
N TRP A 364 -18.48 -30.86 -15.89
CA TRP A 364 -19.76 -31.48 -16.24
C TRP A 364 -20.22 -30.79 -17.53
N ASP A 365 -20.06 -31.47 -18.66
CA ASP A 365 -20.70 -31.07 -19.91
C ASP A 365 -22.21 -31.33 -19.76
N GLY A 366 -23.00 -30.26 -19.87
CA GLY A 366 -24.46 -30.28 -19.95
C GLY A 366 -24.93 -29.44 -21.12
#